data_AF-A0A6J5WDM7-F1
#
_entry.id   AF-A0A6J5WDM7-F1
#
_cell.length_a   1.000
_cell.length_b   1.000
_cell.length_c   1.000
_cell.angle_alpha   90.00
_cell.angle_beta   90.00
_cell.angle_gamma   90.00
#
_symmetry.space_group_name_H-M   'P 1'
#
loop_
_entity.id
_entity.type
_entity.pdbx_description
1 polymer ?
#
loop_
_entity_poly.entity_id
_entity_poly.type
_entity_poly.pdbx_seq_one_letter_code
_entity_poly.pdbx_strand_id
1 'polypeptide(L)'
;MTLLEAWVYEHMHGVVVPDHDLDYLEVQPRALRWIPRRDNGTTSVDVQKYRQRLDALNADQVIWEPYKFEREHHPFPDVAFYSGMLRCCDVIEPYHPERSCQFL
;
A
#
# COMPACT_ATOMS: atom_id res chain seq x y z
N MET A 1 6.41 -7.28 9.45
CA MET A 1 6.04 -6.14 8.59
C MET A 1 4.73 -6.46 7.90
N THR A 2 3.83 -5.49 7.74
CA THR A 2 2.59 -5.69 6.98
C THR A 2 2.78 -5.35 5.50
N LEU A 3 1.90 -5.85 4.62
CA LEU A 3 1.93 -5.50 3.19
C LEU A 3 1.77 -3.98 2.99
N LEU A 4 0.89 -3.34 3.77
CA LEU A 4 0.66 -1.90 3.70
C LEU A 4 1.90 -1.10 4.11
N GLU A 5 2.58 -1.53 5.18
CA GLU A 5 3.81 -0.90 5.65
C GLU A 5 4.92 -0.98 4.59
N ALA A 6 5.12 -2.17 3.99
CA ALA A 6 6.06 -2.35 2.89
C ALA A 6 5.71 -1.49 1.67
N TRP A 7 4.41 -1.33 1.37
CA TRP A 7 3.95 -0.49 0.28
C TRP A 7 4.28 0.99 0.53
N VAL A 8 4.09 1.50 1.74
CA VAL A 8 4.44 2.89 2.10
C VAL A 8 5.95 3.13 1.96
N TYR A 9 6.76 2.19 2.45
CA TYR A 9 8.23 2.24 2.35
C TYR A 9 8.73 2.30 0.91
N GLU A 10 8.03 1.66 -0.01
CA GLU A 10 8.45 1.57 -1.39
C GLU A 10 7.97 2.75 -2.25
N HIS A 11 6.80 3.32 -1.95
CA HIS A 11 6.12 4.26 -2.84
C HIS A 11 6.00 5.68 -2.31
N MET A 12 6.21 5.92 -1.02
CA MET A 12 6.11 7.25 -0.39
C MET A 12 7.48 7.74 0.08
N HIS A 13 8.23 8.32 -0.86
CA HIS A 13 9.62 8.70 -0.61
C HIS A 13 9.69 9.88 0.37
N GLY A 14 10.60 9.81 1.34
CA GLY A 14 10.83 10.91 2.30
C GLY A 14 9.94 10.92 3.55
N VAL A 15 8.91 10.08 3.63
CA VAL A 15 8.11 9.91 4.86
C VAL A 15 8.88 9.09 5.89
N VAL A 16 9.35 7.93 5.45
CA VAL A 16 10.17 6.99 6.21
C VAL A 16 11.35 6.56 5.36
N VAL A 17 12.52 6.41 5.97
CA VAL A 17 13.69 5.78 5.34
C VAL A 17 13.85 4.43 6.02
N PRO A 18 13.32 3.35 5.43
CA PRO A 18 13.44 2.01 5.98
C PRO A 18 14.85 1.45 5.74
N ASP A 19 15.31 0.60 6.65
CA ASP A 19 16.44 -0.28 6.37
C ASP A 19 15.99 -1.35 5.38
N HIS A 20 16.87 -1.70 4.44
CA HIS A 20 16.63 -2.77 3.48
C HIS A 20 17.48 -3.98 3.84
N ASP A 21 16.92 -5.17 3.63
CA ASP A 21 17.63 -6.42 3.78
C ASP A 21 18.59 -6.59 2.58
N LEU A 22 19.88 -6.73 2.88
CA LEU A 22 20.93 -6.89 1.87
C LEU A 22 20.94 -8.29 1.27
N ASP A 23 20.36 -9.29 1.96
CA ASP A 23 20.27 -10.66 1.48
C ASP A 23 18.96 -10.92 0.70
N TYR A 24 18.16 -9.87 0.47
CA TYR A 24 16.92 -9.95 -0.30
C TYR A 24 17.17 -10.41 -1.74
N LEU A 25 16.36 -11.36 -2.19
CA LEU A 25 16.33 -11.81 -3.58
C LEU A 25 15.00 -11.40 -4.23
N GLU A 26 15.04 -10.90 -5.47
CA GLU A 26 13.84 -10.46 -6.22
C GLU A 26 12.77 -11.56 -6.42
N VAL A 27 13.15 -12.83 -6.25
CA VAL A 27 12.20 -13.97 -6.27
C VAL A 27 11.35 -14.07 -5.00
N GLN A 28 11.74 -13.39 -3.93
CA GLN A 28 11.04 -13.37 -2.65
C GLN A 28 9.95 -12.30 -2.64
N PRO A 29 8.89 -12.46 -1.81
CA PRO A 29 7.88 -11.44 -1.64
C PRO A 29 8.48 -10.06 -1.36
N ARG A 30 8.02 -9.04 -2.08
CA ARG A 30 8.59 -7.68 -2.01
C ARG A 30 8.57 -7.07 -0.60
N ALA A 31 7.60 -7.49 0.21
CA ALA A 31 7.51 -7.12 1.62
C ALA A 31 8.63 -7.73 2.50
N LEU A 32 9.50 -8.60 1.99
CA LEU A 32 10.70 -9.06 2.74
C LEU A 32 11.91 -8.17 2.50
N ARG A 33 11.86 -7.29 1.48
CA ARG A 33 12.94 -6.37 1.16
C ARG A 33 13.25 -5.38 2.28
N TRP A 34 12.26 -5.00 3.07
CA TRP A 34 12.43 -3.99 4.13
C TRP A 34 12.50 -4.63 5.50
N ILE A 35 13.41 -4.13 6.32
CA ILE A 35 13.57 -4.57 7.71
C ILE A 35 12.56 -3.78 8.55
N PRO A 36 11.56 -4.45 9.18
CA PRO A 36 10.61 -3.75 10.03
C PRO A 36 11.33 -3.08 11.19
N ARG A 37 10.92 -1.85 11.51
CA ARG A 37 11.48 -1.13 12.66
C ARG A 37 11.10 -1.89 13.94
N ARG A 38 12.09 -2.11 14.80
CA ARG A 38 11.95 -2.86 16.06
C ARG A 38 11.69 -1.98 17.28
N ASP A 39 11.46 -0.68 17.08
CA ASP A 39 11.23 0.27 18.16
C ASP A 39 9.91 -0.03 18.89
N ASN A 40 10.01 0.04 20.22
CA ASN A 40 9.10 -0.52 21.21
C ASN A 40 7.81 0.32 21.38
N GLY A 41 7.49 1.17 20.41
CA GLY A 41 6.35 2.07 20.45
C GLY A 41 6.62 3.33 19.65
N THR A 42 5.73 3.63 18.70
CA THR A 42 5.66 4.94 18.06
C THR A 42 5.17 5.94 19.08
N THR A 43 5.99 6.94 19.44
CA THR A 43 5.56 7.99 20.38
C THR A 43 4.57 8.94 19.68
N SER A 44 3.79 9.70 20.45
CA SER A 44 2.91 10.73 19.86
C SER A 44 3.67 11.77 19.02
N VAL A 45 4.92 12.05 19.40
CA VAL A 45 5.83 12.94 18.65
C VAL A 45 6.20 12.32 17.31
N ASP A 46 6.49 11.01 17.27
CA ASP A 46 6.77 10.30 16.02
C ASP A 46 5.55 10.31 15.10
N VAL A 47 4.35 10.05 15.63
CA VAL A 47 3.10 10.12 14.85
C VAL A 47 2.91 11.51 14.24
N GLN A 48 3.10 12.58 15.02
CA GLN A 48 3.00 13.95 14.50
C GLN A 48 4.04 14.24 13.42
N LYS A 49 5.27 13.76 13.59
CA LYS A 49 6.34 13.91 12.62
C LYS A 49 6.03 13.20 11.30
N TYR A 50 5.54 11.96 11.36
CA TYR A 50 5.11 11.24 10.15
C TYR A 50 3.92 11.94 9.48
N ARG A 51 2.97 12.44 10.28
CA ARG A 51 1.83 13.19 9.75
C ARG A 51 2.26 14.45 9.01
N GLN A 52 3.17 15.25 9.58
CA GLN A 52 3.71 16.44 8.91
C GLN A 52 4.43 16.10 7.60
N ARG A 53 5.20 15.01 7.58
CA ARG A 53 5.87 14.55 6.35
C ARG A 53 4.87 14.08 5.30
N LEU A 54 3.81 13.39 5.71
CA LEU A 54 2.71 12.98 4.84
C LEU A 54 1.96 14.19 4.28
N ASP A 55 1.68 15.20 5.12
CA ASP A 55 0.96 16.41 4.70
C ASP A 55 1.84 17.31 3.80
N ALA A 56 3.16 17.18 3.87
CA ALA A 56 4.11 17.91 3.03
C ALA A 56 4.47 17.17 1.72
N LEU A 57 4.00 15.94 1.52
CA LEU A 57 4.25 15.19 0.28
C LEU A 57 3.53 15.84 -0.89
N ASN A 58 4.28 16.10 -1.96
CA ASN A 58 3.71 16.47 -3.25
C ASN A 58 3.35 15.22 -4.05
N ALA A 59 2.42 15.37 -5.01
CA ALA A 59 1.93 14.26 -5.81
C ALA A 59 3.01 13.59 -6.67
N ASP A 60 4.06 14.32 -7.06
CA ASP A 60 5.22 13.83 -7.81
C ASP A 60 6.19 13.00 -6.96
N GLN A 61 6.10 13.08 -5.64
CA GLN A 61 6.92 12.32 -4.69
C GLN A 61 6.31 10.97 -4.30
N VAL A 62 5.12 10.66 -4.83
CA VAL A 62 4.40 9.40 -4.60
C VAL A 62 4.36 8.60 -5.91
N ILE A 63 4.77 7.34 -5.85
CA ILE A 63 4.61 6.41 -6.98
C ILE A 63 3.17 5.88 -6.97
N TRP A 64 2.30 6.47 -7.79
CA TRP A 64 0.89 6.09 -7.87
C TRP A 64 0.62 4.81 -8.66
N GLU A 65 1.48 4.51 -9.65
CA GLU A 65 1.34 3.35 -10.52
C GLU A 65 2.56 2.42 -10.42
N PRO A 66 2.79 1.77 -9.25
CA PRO A 66 4.03 1.06 -9.02
C PRO A 66 4.23 -0.20 -9.84
N TYR A 67 3.13 -0.78 -10.34
CA TYR A 67 3.15 -2.02 -11.11
C TYR A 67 2.87 -1.78 -12.59
N LYS A 68 3.06 -0.54 -13.08
CA LYS A 68 2.68 -0.17 -14.45
C LYS A 68 3.38 -1.02 -15.49
N PHE A 69 4.65 -1.31 -15.30
CA PHE A 69 5.47 -2.10 -16.23
C PHE A 69 5.27 -3.60 -16.03
N GLU A 70 5.04 -4.01 -14.79
CA GLU A 70 4.76 -5.39 -14.41
C GLU A 70 3.40 -5.84 -14.95
N ARG A 71 2.43 -4.93 -15.13
CA ARG A 71 1.15 -5.21 -15.80
C ARG A 71 1.32 -5.74 -17.23
N GLU A 72 2.38 -5.35 -17.94
CA GLU A 72 2.65 -5.87 -19.29
C GLU A 72 3.07 -7.35 -19.26
N HIS A 73 3.77 -7.77 -18.20
CA HIS A 73 4.26 -9.13 -18.01
C HIS A 73 3.27 -10.02 -17.24
N HIS A 74 2.42 -9.39 -16.43
CA HIS A 74 1.37 -10.01 -15.62
C HIS A 74 0.05 -9.29 -15.91
N PRO A 75 -0.62 -9.63 -17.03
CA PRO A 75 -1.87 -8.98 -17.42
C PRO A 75 -2.93 -9.22 -16.34
N PHE A 76 -3.31 -8.16 -15.65
CA PHE A 76 -4.51 -8.11 -14.85
C PHE A 76 -5.69 -7.71 -15.75
N PRO A 77 -6.92 -8.13 -15.43
CA PRO A 77 -8.10 -7.57 -16.08
C PRO A 77 -8.13 -6.05 -15.88
N ASP A 78 -8.35 -5.28 -16.96
CA ASP A 78 -8.50 -3.81 -16.88
C ASP A 78 -9.60 -3.40 -15.89
N VAL A 79 -10.62 -4.26 -15.76
CA VAL A 79 -11.68 -4.15 -14.76
C VAL A 79 -11.85 -5.51 -14.10
N ALA A 80 -11.71 -5.55 -12.78
CA ALA A 80 -12.05 -6.71 -11.97
C ALA A 80 -13.30 -6.38 -11.14
N PHE A 81 -14.38 -7.12 -11.38
CA PHE A 81 -15.57 -7.03 -10.54
C PHE A 81 -15.42 -7.99 -9.35
N TYR A 82 -15.42 -7.44 -8.15
CA TYR A 82 -15.54 -8.24 -6.93
C TYR A 82 -17.01 -8.45 -6.61
N SER A 83 -17.41 -9.69 -6.33
CA SER A 83 -18.71 -10.02 -5.74
C SER A 83 -18.45 -10.82 -4.48
N GLY A 84 -18.83 -10.29 -3.32
CA GLY A 84 -18.51 -10.92 -2.04
C GLY A 84 -18.72 -10.00 -0.84
N MET A 85 -18.35 -10.46 0.33
CA MET A 85 -18.53 -9.71 1.57
C MET A 85 -17.40 -8.69 1.77
N LEU A 86 -17.74 -7.41 1.79
CA LEU A 86 -16.82 -6.37 2.22
C LEU A 86 -16.91 -6.22 3.73
N ARG A 87 -15.77 -6.26 4.41
CA ARG A 87 -15.67 -5.97 5.84
C ARG A 87 -14.98 -4.63 6.05
N CYS A 88 -15.67 -3.71 6.71
CA CYS A 88 -15.10 -2.47 7.21
C CYS A 88 -15.37 -2.38 8.71
N CYS A 89 -14.32 -2.51 9.52
CA CYS A 89 -14.43 -2.62 10.98
C CYS A 89 -15.39 -3.76 11.39
N ASP A 90 -16.55 -3.38 11.92
CA ASP A 90 -17.57 -4.26 12.48
C ASP A 90 -18.70 -4.53 11.47
N VAL A 91 -18.68 -3.82 10.34
CA VAL A 91 -19.69 -3.90 9.28
C VAL A 91 -19.24 -4.93 8.26
N ILE A 92 -20.12 -5.89 7.95
CA ILE A 92 -19.94 -6.87 6.88
C ILE A 92 -21.14 -6.77 5.96
N GLU A 93 -20.91 -6.35 4.72
CA GLU A 93 -21.98 -6.17 3.74
C GLU A 93 -21.68 -6.90 2.42
N PRO A 94 -22.68 -7.55 1.80
CA PRO A 94 -22.53 -8.15 0.48
C PRO A 94 -22.40 -7.05 -0.58
N TYR A 95 -21.24 -6.99 -1.22
CA TYR A 95 -21.00 -6.14 -2.37
C TYR A 95 -21.34 -6.88 -3.66
N HIS A 96 -22.15 -6.21 -4.48
CA HIS A 96 -22.55 -6.65 -5.80
C HIS A 96 -22.18 -5.56 -6.81
N PRO A 97 -21.35 -5.86 -7.82
CA PRO A 97 -20.85 -4.89 -8.78
C PRO A 97 -21.96 -4.31 -9.67
N GLU A 98 -23.08 -5.03 -9.83
CA GLU A 98 -24.25 -4.56 -10.58
C GLU A 98 -25.03 -3.40 -9.90
N ARG A 99 -24.76 -3.06 -8.64
CA ARG A 99 -25.56 -2.06 -7.89
C ARG A 99 -25.39 -0.61 -8.36
N SER A 100 -24.38 -0.33 -9.18
CA SER A 100 -24.07 1.02 -9.69
C SER A 100 -24.27 1.19 -11.20
N CYS A 101 -24.67 0.14 -11.93
CA CYS A 101 -25.03 0.24 -13.35
C CYS A 101 -26.56 0.38 -13.54
N GLN A 102 -27.14 1.47 -13.03
CA GLN A 102 -28.36 2.04 -13.61
C GLN A 102 -27.98 3.35 -14.30
N PHE A 103 -27.43 3.23 -15.51
CA PHE A 103 -27.42 4.36 -16.44
C PHE A 103 -28.78 4.37 -17.15
N LEU A 104 -29.50 5.48 -17.03
CA LEU A 104 -30.68 5.83 -17.82
C LEU A 104 -30.35 5.91 -19.31
#